data_AF-A0A4Q8L5Y9-F1
#
_entry.id   AF-A0A4Q8L5Y9-F1
#
_cell.length_a   1.000
_cell.length_b   1.000
_cell.length_c   1.000
_cell.angle_alpha   90.00
_cell.angle_beta   90.00
_cell.angle_gamma   90.00
#
_symmetry.space_group_name_H-M   'P 1'
#
loop_
_entity.id
_entity.type
_entity.pdbx_description
1 polymer ?
#
loop_
_entity_poly.entity_id
_entity_poly.type
_entity_poly.pdbx_seq_one_letter_code
_entity_poly.pdbx_strand_id
1 'polypeptide(L)'
;MLVPMLAWALAGGAGATPSPCALPDATPLSAELEATYCRLPKEVRTLVERQSSCLYFGGEEPYDAQRRAALERALRDSCPGNEARFARLRKRYANDAHVRRWLEDYGREAGFLLSP
;
A
#
# COMPACT_ATOMS: atom_id res chain seq x y z
N MET A 1 -35.91 -40.76 -20.72
CA MET A 1 -35.55 -40.52 -19.31
C MET A 1 -34.89 -39.15 -19.24
N LEU A 2 -35.58 -38.15 -18.70
CA LEU A 2 -35.10 -36.77 -18.57
C LEU A 2 -34.12 -36.68 -17.38
N VAL A 3 -32.94 -36.10 -17.60
CA VAL A 3 -31.99 -35.73 -16.54
C VAL A 3 -32.26 -34.26 -16.19
N PRO A 4 -32.70 -33.89 -14.98
CA PRO A 4 -32.73 -32.49 -14.60
C PRO A 4 -31.31 -32.07 -14.20
N MET A 5 -30.72 -31.18 -14.98
CA MET A 5 -29.50 -30.46 -14.64
C MET A 5 -29.77 -29.63 -13.38
N LEU A 6 -29.13 -29.98 -12.25
CA LEU A 6 -29.01 -29.05 -11.13
C LEU A 6 -27.98 -27.98 -11.50
N ALA A 7 -28.48 -26.82 -11.92
CA ALA A 7 -27.68 -25.62 -12.07
C ALA A 7 -27.23 -25.15 -10.68
N TRP A 8 -25.94 -25.29 -10.39
CA TRP A 8 -25.33 -24.62 -9.25
C TRP A 8 -25.30 -23.12 -9.54
N ALA A 9 -26.03 -22.35 -8.74
CA ALA A 9 -25.96 -20.90 -8.75
C ALA A 9 -24.56 -20.46 -8.33
N LEU A 10 -23.85 -19.79 -9.24
CA LEU A 10 -22.62 -19.06 -8.91
C LEU A 10 -22.99 -17.94 -7.94
N ALA A 11 -22.46 -18.03 -6.71
CA ALA A 11 -22.47 -16.91 -5.78
C ALA A 11 -21.74 -15.73 -6.46
N GLY A 12 -22.49 -14.68 -6.76
CA GLY A 12 -21.94 -13.41 -7.21
C GLY A 12 -21.11 -12.82 -6.09
N GLY A 13 -19.79 -12.85 -6.24
CA GLY A 13 -18.89 -12.03 -5.44
C GLY A 13 -19.28 -10.57 -5.64
N ALA A 14 -19.69 -9.91 -4.56
CA ALA A 14 -19.91 -8.47 -4.55
C ALA A 14 -18.59 -7.81 -4.93
N GLY A 15 -18.51 -7.29 -6.16
CA GLY A 15 -17.48 -6.33 -6.52
C GLY A 15 -17.68 -5.11 -5.65
N ALA A 16 -16.92 -5.01 -4.55
CA ALA A 16 -16.79 -3.76 -3.83
C ALA A 16 -16.27 -2.74 -4.83
N THR A 17 -17.06 -1.71 -5.12
CA THR A 17 -16.56 -0.55 -5.85
C THR A 17 -15.40 0.02 -5.04
N PRO A 18 -14.19 0.14 -5.59
CA PRO A 18 -13.06 0.64 -4.82
C PRO A 18 -13.38 2.07 -4.39
N SER A 19 -13.41 2.29 -3.07
CA SER A 19 -13.49 3.63 -2.50
C SER A 19 -12.38 4.49 -3.14
N PRO A 20 -12.64 5.76 -3.52
CA PRO A 20 -11.62 6.65 -4.10
C PRO A 20 -10.44 6.91 -3.14
N CYS A 21 -10.63 6.52 -1.88
CA CYS A 21 -9.57 6.27 -0.94
C CYS A 21 -9.82 4.92 -0.25
N ALA A 22 -9.16 3.88 -0.74
CA ALA A 22 -8.96 2.63 -0.02
C ALA A 22 -7.52 2.60 0.50
N LEU A 23 -7.36 2.24 1.78
CA LEU A 23 -6.06 1.90 2.32
C LEU A 23 -5.59 0.59 1.68
N PRO A 24 -4.31 0.41 1.31
CA PRO A 24 -3.83 -0.89 0.91
C PRO A 24 -3.87 -1.86 2.10
N ASP A 25 -4.44 -3.05 1.90
CA ASP A 25 -4.66 -4.08 2.94
C ASP A 25 -3.37 -4.52 3.66
N ALA A 26 -2.22 -4.37 3.00
CA ALA A 26 -0.91 -4.78 3.50
C ALA A 26 -0.10 -3.65 4.16
N THR A 27 -0.70 -2.49 4.45
CA THR A 27 0.02 -1.35 5.03
C THR A 27 0.03 -1.44 6.55
N PRO A 28 1.19 -1.63 7.21
CA PRO A 28 1.26 -1.49 8.66
C PRO A 28 1.22 0.01 8.98
N LEU A 29 0.01 0.53 9.23
CA LEU A 29 -0.22 1.86 9.77
C LEU A 29 -0.81 1.71 11.17
N SER A 30 -0.44 2.60 12.09
CA SER A 30 -1.21 2.79 13.31
C SER A 30 -2.65 3.23 13.00
N ALA A 31 -3.60 2.85 13.86
CA ALA A 31 -5.01 3.18 13.71
C ALA A 31 -5.24 4.69 13.57
N GLU A 32 -4.41 5.50 14.22
CA GLU A 32 -4.40 6.95 14.12
C GLU A 32 -4.07 7.45 12.70
N LEU A 33 -3.08 6.86 12.04
CA LEU A 33 -2.72 7.21 10.66
C LEU A 33 -3.78 6.73 9.67
N GLU A 34 -4.34 5.53 9.87
CA GLU A 34 -5.42 4.99 9.05
C GLU A 34 -6.66 5.89 9.04
N ALA A 35 -7.10 6.35 10.22
CA ALA A 35 -8.29 7.20 10.38
C ALA A 35 -8.19 8.55 9.66
N THR A 36 -6.97 8.96 9.29
CA THR A 36 -6.69 10.24 8.64
C THR A 36 -6.19 10.11 7.20
N TYR A 37 -5.83 8.89 6.77
CA TYR A 37 -5.24 8.58 5.46
C TYR A 37 -6.00 9.21 4.29
N CYS A 38 -7.32 9.08 4.28
CA CYS A 38 -8.16 9.55 3.18
C CYS A 38 -8.28 11.07 3.06
N ARG A 39 -7.82 11.81 4.06
CA ARG A 39 -7.75 13.28 4.01
C ARG A 39 -6.42 13.78 3.45
N LEU A 40 -5.48 12.89 3.14
CA LEU A 40 -4.15 13.27 2.65
C LEU A 40 -4.15 13.60 1.16
N PRO A 41 -3.24 14.49 0.74
CA PRO A 41 -2.96 14.72 -0.67
C PRO A 41 -2.64 13.42 -1.41
N LYS A 42 -3.06 13.34 -2.68
CA LYS A 42 -2.95 12.12 -3.51
C LYS A 42 -1.51 11.61 -3.57
N GLU A 43 -0.53 12.50 -3.68
CA GLU A 43 0.89 12.15 -3.76
C GLU A 43 1.45 11.53 -2.48
N VAL A 44 0.87 11.85 -1.31
CA VAL A 44 1.21 11.22 -0.03
C VAL A 44 0.61 9.82 -0.02
N ARG A 45 -0.66 9.67 -0.38
CA ARG A 45 -1.33 8.36 -0.51
C ARG A 45 -0.59 7.43 -1.48
N THR A 46 -0.16 7.94 -2.63
CA THR A 46 0.64 7.17 -3.60
C THR A 46 2.00 6.74 -3.04
N LEU A 47 2.64 7.52 -2.16
CA LEU A 47 3.86 7.05 -1.49
C LEU A 47 3.53 5.87 -0.56
N VAL A 48 2.45 5.96 0.21
CA VAL A 48 2.01 4.90 1.14
C VAL A 48 1.72 3.61 0.38
N GLU A 49 0.96 3.68 -0.71
CA GLU A 49 0.65 2.53 -1.57
C GLU A 49 1.91 1.84 -2.10
N ARG A 50 2.88 2.63 -2.57
CA ARG A 50 4.15 2.11 -3.10
C ARG A 50 5.02 1.49 -2.01
N GLN A 51 5.15 2.15 -0.87
CA GLN A 51 5.97 1.65 0.23
C GLN A 51 5.33 0.43 0.89
N SER A 52 4.01 0.41 1.04
CA SER A 52 3.24 -0.76 1.47
C SER A 52 3.55 -1.97 0.59
N SER A 53 3.47 -1.80 -0.73
CA SER A 53 3.83 -2.84 -1.69
C SER A 53 5.30 -3.29 -1.53
N CYS A 54 6.23 -2.34 -1.40
CA CYS A 54 7.65 -2.64 -1.21
C CYS A 54 7.90 -3.48 0.05
N LEU A 55 7.32 -3.08 1.18
CA LEU A 55 7.46 -3.80 2.46
C LEU A 55 6.80 -5.17 2.41
N TYR A 56 5.60 -5.26 1.81
CA TYR A 56 4.89 -6.52 1.64
C TYR A 56 5.73 -7.53 0.86
N PHE A 57 6.16 -7.19 -0.36
CA PHE A 57 6.95 -8.11 -1.19
C PHE A 57 8.38 -8.30 -0.66
N GLY A 58 8.94 -7.33 0.06
CA GLY A 58 10.29 -7.41 0.63
C GLY A 58 10.39 -8.36 1.82
N GLY A 59 9.27 -8.66 2.47
CA GLY A 59 9.19 -9.64 3.56
C GLY A 59 8.85 -11.06 3.10
N GLU A 60 8.65 -11.29 1.80
CA GLU A 60 8.26 -12.59 1.28
C GLU A 60 9.45 -13.45 0.80
N GLU A 61 9.44 -14.73 1.17
CA GLU A 61 10.42 -15.70 0.71
C GLU A 61 9.94 -16.46 -0.55
N PRO A 62 10.76 -16.60 -1.59
CA PRO A 62 10.39 -17.35 -2.78
C PRO A 62 10.42 -18.86 -2.53
N TYR A 63 9.27 -19.52 -2.69
CA TYR A 63 9.18 -20.99 -2.59
C TYR A 63 9.48 -21.72 -3.91
N ASP A 64 9.46 -21.02 -5.04
CA ASP A 64 9.86 -21.55 -6.35
C ASP A 64 10.42 -20.46 -7.27
N ALA A 65 10.84 -20.85 -8.48
CA ALA A 65 11.43 -19.93 -9.45
C ALA A 65 10.41 -18.93 -10.04
N GLN A 66 9.14 -19.32 -10.18
CA GLN A 66 8.09 -18.45 -10.69
C GLN A 66 7.78 -17.34 -9.67
N ARG A 67 7.66 -17.69 -8.39
CA ARG A 67 7.45 -16.75 -7.30
C ARG A 67 8.64 -15.81 -7.15
N ARG A 68 9.87 -16.33 -7.24
CA ARG A 68 11.09 -15.50 -7.24
C ARG A 68 11.02 -14.41 -8.31
N ALA A 69 10.75 -14.77 -9.56
CA ALA A 69 10.66 -13.81 -10.65
C ALA A 69 9.51 -12.80 -10.45
N ALA A 70 8.41 -13.21 -9.82
CA ALA A 70 7.29 -12.33 -9.49
C ALA A 70 7.66 -11.31 -8.39
N LEU A 71 8.27 -11.76 -7.30
CA LEU A 71 8.75 -10.90 -6.21
C LEU A 71 9.79 -9.91 -6.72
N GLU A 72 10.76 -10.36 -7.52
CA GLU A 72 11.76 -9.48 -8.12
C GLU A 72 11.14 -8.39 -9.00
N ARG A 73 10.10 -8.70 -9.78
CA ARG A 73 9.36 -7.68 -10.56
C ARG A 73 8.67 -6.69 -9.62
N ALA A 74 7.93 -7.19 -8.64
CA ALA A 74 7.16 -6.36 -7.73
C ALA A 74 8.07 -5.41 -6.90
N LEU A 75 9.22 -5.90 -6.44
CA LEU A 75 10.22 -5.10 -5.73
C LEU A 75 10.82 -4.00 -6.62
N ARG A 76 11.17 -4.33 -7.87
CA ARG A 76 11.66 -3.32 -8.83
C ARG A 76 10.65 -2.23 -9.12
N ASP A 77 9.36 -2.56 -9.13
CA ASP A 77 8.31 -1.58 -9.45
C ASP A 77 7.93 -0.71 -8.25
N SER A 78 7.99 -1.25 -7.03
CA SER A 78 7.46 -0.64 -5.82
C SER A 78 8.50 0.07 -4.95
N CYS A 79 9.71 -0.48 -4.79
CA CYS A 79 10.71 0.03 -3.84
C CYS A 79 11.51 1.25 -4.32
N PRO A 80 12.02 1.31 -5.57
CA PRO A 80 12.94 2.36 -5.97
C PRO A 80 12.35 3.77 -5.84
N GLY A 81 13.15 4.67 -5.27
CA GLY A 81 12.85 6.10 -5.17
C GLY A 81 11.85 6.50 -4.08
N ASN A 82 11.39 5.56 -3.23
CA ASN A 82 10.44 5.88 -2.16
C ASN A 82 11.04 6.84 -1.11
N GLU A 83 12.30 6.67 -0.71
CA GLU A 83 12.99 7.60 0.21
C GLU A 83 13.11 9.01 -0.36
N ALA A 84 13.56 9.14 -1.62
CA ALA A 84 13.67 10.44 -2.28
C ALA A 84 12.30 11.11 -2.45
N ARG A 85 11.25 10.32 -2.72
CA ARG A 85 9.87 10.80 -2.76
C ARG A 85 9.40 11.28 -1.39
N PHE A 86 9.67 10.53 -0.33
CA PHE A 86 9.37 10.92 1.04
C PHE A 86 10.06 12.23 1.42
N ALA A 87 11.37 12.34 1.18
CA ALA A 87 12.14 13.56 1.45
C ALA A 87 11.58 14.77 0.69
N ARG A 88 11.17 14.60 -0.58
CA ARG A 88 10.52 15.66 -1.37
C ARG A 88 9.17 16.06 -0.78
N LEU A 89 8.35 15.10 -0.34
CA LEU A 89 7.04 15.39 0.25
C LEU A 89 7.17 16.13 1.59
N ARG A 90 8.14 15.76 2.43
CA ARG A 90 8.44 16.52 3.66
C ARG A 90 8.78 17.98 3.38
N LYS A 91 9.59 18.25 2.35
CA LYS A 91 9.91 19.62 1.92
C LYS A 91 8.67 20.35 1.38
N ARG A 92 7.87 19.68 0.53
CA ARG A 92 6.67 20.24 -0.10
C ARG A 92 5.62 20.67 0.94
N TYR A 93 5.40 19.85 1.97
CA TYR A 93 4.37 20.06 2.97
C TYR A 93 4.89 20.65 4.29
N ALA A 94 6.09 21.24 4.31
CA ALA A 94 6.69 21.76 5.53
C ALA A 94 5.81 22.79 6.27
N ASN A 95 5.01 23.56 5.53
CA ASN A 95 4.11 24.59 6.08
C ASN A 95 2.67 24.11 6.33
N ASP A 96 2.34 22.86 5.99
CA ASP A 96 1.07 22.24 6.32
C ASP A 96 1.26 21.41 7.58
N ALA A 97 0.85 21.92 8.74
CA ALA A 97 1.07 21.27 10.02
C ALA A 97 0.45 19.86 10.11
N HIS A 98 -0.71 19.66 9.47
CA HIS A 98 -1.41 18.37 9.48
C HIS A 98 -0.65 17.35 8.63
N VAL A 99 -0.33 17.68 7.38
CA VAL A 99 0.38 16.76 6.48
C VAL A 99 1.82 16.53 6.94
N ARG A 100 2.50 17.57 7.45
CA ARG A 100 3.85 17.44 8.00
C ARG A 100 3.88 16.46 9.18
N ARG A 101 2.98 16.62 10.15
CA ARG A 101 2.91 15.72 11.30
C ARG A 101 2.62 14.28 10.86
N TRP A 102 1.66 14.12 9.94
CA TRP A 102 1.34 12.80 9.39
C TRP A 102 2.56 12.14 8.71
N LEU A 103 3.31 12.89 7.90
CA LEU A 103 4.53 12.39 7.25
C LEU A 103 5.65 12.07 8.25
N GLU A 104 5.75 12.79 9.36
CA GLU A 104 6.72 12.49 10.43
C GLU A 104 6.38 11.18 11.15
N ASP A 105 5.11 10.97 11.51
CA ASP A 105 4.63 9.75 12.16
C ASP A 105 4.78 8.55 11.20
N TYR A 106 4.26 8.67 9.98
CA TYR A 106 4.40 7.63 8.95
C TYR A 106 5.86 7.32 8.62
N GLY A 107 6.73 8.33 8.55
CA GLY A 107 8.15 8.15 8.25
C GLY A 107 8.89 7.31 9.31
N ARG A 108 8.45 7.34 10.57
CA ARG A 108 8.99 6.46 11.62
C ARG A 108 8.49 5.04 11.45
N GLU A 109 7.17 4.85 11.28
CA GLU A 109 6.56 3.53 11.11
C GLU A 109 7.06 2.81 9.86
N ALA A 110 7.22 3.53 8.74
CA ALA A 110 7.67 2.99 7.46
C ALA A 110 9.19 2.89 7.31
N GLY A 111 9.96 3.27 8.34
CA GLY A 111 11.42 3.17 8.37
C GLY A 111 12.19 4.27 7.63
N PHE A 112 11.53 5.25 7.02
CA PHE A 112 12.20 6.37 6.34
C PHE A 112 12.97 7.31 7.28
N LEU A 113 12.64 7.30 8.57
CA LEU A 113 13.27 8.13 9.61
C LEU A 113 14.06 7.30 10.64
N LEU A 114 14.34 6.03 10.34
CA LEU A 114 15.09 5.12 11.23
C LEU A 114 16.58 4.99 10.89
N SER A 115 17.12 5.82 10.00
CA SER A 115 18.59 5.94 9.84
C SER A 115 19.15 7.08 10.70
N PRO A 116 20.33 6.88 11.36
CA PRO A 116 21.03 7.93 12.11
C PRO A 116 21.52 9.09 11.23
#